data_AF-W7YMM2-F1
#
_entry.id   AF-W7YMM2-F1
#
_cell.length_a   1.000
_cell.length_b   1.000
_cell.length_c   1.000
_cell.angle_alpha   90.00
_cell.angle_beta   90.00
_cell.angle_gamma   90.00
#
_symmetry.space_group_name_H-M   'P 1'
#
loop_
_entity.id
_entity.type
_entity.pdbx_description
1 polymer ?
#
loop_
_entity_poly.entity_id
_entity_poly.type
_entity_poly.pdbx_seq_one_letter_code
_entity_poly.pdbx_strand_id
1 'polypeptide(L)'
;MNQATERIQDLLNASIQIIDHMEESGETASQVKQIKQMLQQQTAQLTNGSIQSLESLNPSLAQVLRVVNQLQQETEQKYSEATGNATEQFEAKEIEKQLQFPAAYHEKIDYKSLHKISLNLEEAQSLLSH
;
A
#
# COMPACT_ATOMS: atom_id res chain seq x y z
N MET A 1 -17.90 4.02 -17.65
CA MET A 1 -17.32 5.21 -16.99
C MET A 1 -16.21 5.73 -17.91
N ASN A 2 -15.46 6.79 -17.58
CA ASN A 2 -14.28 7.12 -18.40
C ASN A 2 -13.17 6.10 -18.09
N GLN A 3 -12.35 5.73 -19.08
CA GLN A 3 -11.28 4.73 -18.96
C GLN A 3 -10.31 5.06 -17.82
N ALA A 4 -10.04 6.36 -17.58
CA ALA A 4 -9.22 6.80 -16.46
C ALA A 4 -9.85 6.47 -15.09
N THR A 5 -11.17 6.65 -14.95
CA THR A 5 -11.90 6.34 -13.71
C THR A 5 -11.91 4.84 -13.42
N GLU A 6 -12.08 4.01 -14.45
CA GLU A 6 -12.03 2.55 -14.33
C GLU A 6 -10.62 2.10 -13.91
N ARG A 7 -9.58 2.68 -14.51
CA ARG A 7 -8.19 2.40 -14.13
C ARG A 7 -7.88 2.80 -12.68
N ILE A 8 -8.35 3.97 -12.25
CA ILE A 8 -8.18 4.41 -10.86
C ILE A 8 -8.87 3.42 -9.92
N GLN A 9 -10.09 3.00 -10.23
CA GLN A 9 -10.82 2.02 -9.41
C GLN A 9 -10.07 0.69 -9.30
N ASP A 10 -9.49 0.20 -10.40
CA ASP A 10 -8.68 -1.03 -10.40
C ASP A 10 -7.44 -0.90 -9.48
N LEU A 11 -6.76 0.26 -9.51
CA LEU A 11 -5.60 0.51 -8.66
C LEU A 11 -5.97 0.56 -7.17
N LEU A 12 -7.10 1.16 -6.82
CA LEU A 12 -7.60 1.18 -5.44
C LEU A 12 -8.02 -0.20 -4.97
N ASN A 13 -8.73 -0.97 -5.81
CA ASN A 13 -9.12 -2.34 -5.51
C ASN A 13 -7.89 -3.25 -5.32
N ALA A 14 -6.88 -3.14 -6.19
CA ALA A 14 -5.64 -3.88 -6.05
C ALA A 14 -4.92 -3.53 -4.74
N SER A 15 -4.95 -2.26 -4.34
CA SER A 15 -4.37 -1.81 -3.07
C SER A 15 -5.10 -2.39 -1.85
N ILE A 16 -6.43 -2.47 -1.90
CA ILE A 16 -7.23 -3.14 -0.86
C ILE A 16 -6.89 -4.63 -0.79
N GLN A 17 -6.79 -5.31 -1.94
CA GLN A 17 -6.42 -6.72 -1.99
C GLN A 17 -5.04 -6.97 -1.37
N ILE A 18 -4.05 -6.12 -1.64
CA ILE A 18 -2.73 -6.22 -1.02
C ILE A 18 -2.86 -6.11 0.50
N ILE A 19 -3.62 -5.14 1.00
CA ILE A 19 -3.84 -4.97 2.45
C ILE A 19 -4.54 -6.17 3.07
N ASP A 20 -5.50 -6.79 2.38
CA ASP A 20 -6.18 -8.00 2.86
C ASP A 20 -5.22 -9.19 3.05
N HIS A 21 -4.06 -9.15 2.41
CA HIS A 21 -3.00 -10.15 2.54
C HIS A 21 -1.87 -9.73 3.48
N MET A 22 -1.91 -8.51 4.01
CA MET A 22 -0.99 -8.06 5.06
C MET A 22 -1.45 -8.58 6.42
N GLU A 23 -0.49 -8.80 7.31
CA GLU A 23 -0.77 -9.35 8.64
C GLU A 23 -1.56 -8.33 9.48
N GLU A 24 -2.79 -8.66 9.91
CA GLU A 24 -3.61 -7.78 10.75
C GLU A 24 -3.23 -7.81 12.24
N SER A 25 -2.15 -8.50 12.60
CA SER A 25 -1.65 -8.64 13.97
C SER A 25 -0.28 -7.98 14.10
N GLY A 26 -0.18 -6.96 14.95
CA GLY A 26 1.08 -6.26 15.21
C GLY A 26 0.89 -4.77 15.49
N GLU A 27 2.00 -4.06 15.63
CA GLU A 27 2.02 -2.61 15.91
C GLU A 27 1.43 -1.78 14.75
N THR A 28 1.61 -2.26 13.52
CA THR A 28 1.19 -1.60 12.28
C THR A 28 -0.30 -1.86 11.93
N ALA A 29 -0.93 -2.84 12.59
CA ALA A 29 -2.29 -3.29 12.29
C ALA A 29 -3.33 -2.16 12.31
N SER A 30 -3.18 -1.19 13.22
CA SER A 30 -4.09 -0.05 13.32
C SER A 30 -3.99 0.88 12.11
N GLN A 31 -2.77 1.18 11.66
CA GLN A 31 -2.51 2.00 10.48
C GLN A 31 -2.94 1.28 9.19
N VAL A 32 -2.68 -0.02 9.08
CA VAL A 32 -3.13 -0.85 7.95
C VAL A 32 -4.66 -0.85 7.84
N LYS A 33 -5.37 -1.01 8.97
CA LYS A 33 -6.85 -0.91 9.01
C LYS A 33 -7.34 0.48 8.62
N GLN A 34 -6.67 1.53 9.07
CA GLN A 34 -7.00 2.90 8.68
C GLN A 34 -6.84 3.11 7.16
N ILE A 35 -5.72 2.67 6.57
CA ILE A 35 -5.47 2.76 5.13
C ILE A 35 -6.57 2.02 4.35
N LYS A 36 -6.91 0.79 4.76
CA LYS A 36 -7.99 0.00 4.15
C LYS A 36 -9.32 0.73 4.18
N GLN A 37 -9.71 1.29 5.32
CA GLN A 37 -10.94 2.06 5.46
C GLN A 37 -10.96 3.29 4.54
N MET A 38 -9.85 4.03 4.46
CA MET A 38 -9.75 5.19 3.58
C MET A 38 -9.88 4.79 2.11
N LEU A 39 -9.20 3.72 1.67
CA LEU A 39 -9.29 3.21 0.30
C LEU A 39 -10.70 2.72 -0.05
N GLN A 40 -11.38 2.03 0.86
CA GLN A 40 -12.75 1.58 0.68
C GLN A 40 -13.72 2.76 0.53
N GLN A 41 -13.53 3.82 1.33
CA GLN A 41 -14.31 5.05 1.19
C GLN A 41 -14.10 5.70 -0.18
N GLN A 42 -12.85 5.79 -0.66
CA GLN A 42 -12.55 6.37 -1.98
C GLN A 42 -13.16 5.53 -3.12
N THR A 43 -13.06 4.21 -3.03
CA THR A 43 -13.62 3.29 -4.03
C THR A 43 -15.15 3.39 -4.08
N ALA A 44 -15.81 3.51 -2.92
CA ALA A 44 -17.25 3.70 -2.83
C ALA A 44 -17.68 5.05 -3.43
N GLN A 45 -16.93 6.13 -3.17
CA GLN A 45 -17.19 7.45 -3.75
C GLN A 45 -17.07 7.43 -5.29
N LEU A 46 -16.06 6.75 -5.84
CA LEU A 46 -15.89 6.56 -7.28
C LEU A 46 -17.03 5.76 -7.92
N THR A 47 -17.51 4.72 -7.24
CA THR A 47 -18.60 3.87 -7.73
C THR A 47 -19.93 4.62 -7.82
N ASN A 48 -20.14 5.59 -6.92
CA ASN A 48 -21.35 6.42 -6.90
C ASN A 48 -21.37 7.53 -7.97
N GLY A 49 -20.28 7.71 -8.73
CA GLY A 49 -20.30 8.39 -10.03
C GLY A 49 -20.56 9.90 -10.05
N SER A 50 -20.47 10.60 -8.93
CA SER A 50 -20.69 12.06 -8.91
C SER A 50 -19.41 12.84 -9.29
N ILE A 51 -19.55 13.95 -10.03
CA ILE A 51 -18.41 14.81 -10.42
C ILE A 51 -17.69 15.37 -9.18
N GLN A 52 -18.45 15.71 -8.13
CA GLN A 52 -17.89 16.14 -6.83
C GLN A 52 -17.02 15.05 -6.19
N SER A 53 -17.29 13.77 -6.47
CA SER A 53 -16.46 12.66 -5.99
C SER A 53 -15.08 12.62 -6.64
N LEU A 54 -14.93 13.12 -7.88
CA LEU A 54 -13.62 13.18 -8.55
C LEU A 54 -12.77 14.35 -8.02
N GLU A 55 -13.38 15.51 -7.78
CA GLU A 55 -12.68 16.68 -7.23
C GLU A 55 -12.16 16.43 -5.80
N SER A 56 -12.92 15.70 -4.98
CA SER A 56 -12.49 15.32 -3.62
C SER A 56 -11.49 14.17 -3.59
N LEU A 57 -11.41 13.37 -4.67
CA LEU A 57 -10.60 12.15 -4.68
C LEU A 57 -9.10 12.46 -4.62
N ASN A 58 -8.61 13.46 -5.36
CA ASN A 58 -7.18 13.77 -5.40
C ASN A 58 -6.60 14.15 -4.02
N PRO A 59 -7.19 15.11 -3.25
CA PRO A 59 -6.71 15.41 -1.91
C PRO A 59 -6.87 14.24 -0.93
N SER A 60 -7.90 13.40 -1.09
CA SER A 60 -8.07 12.20 -0.28
C SER A 60 -7.01 11.14 -0.58
N LEU A 61 -6.70 10.88 -1.85
CA LEU A 61 -5.60 9.97 -2.23
C LEU A 61 -4.25 10.50 -1.74
N ALA A 62 -4.03 11.82 -1.75
CA ALA A 62 -2.80 12.42 -1.19
C ALA A 62 -2.66 12.13 0.31
N GLN A 63 -3.78 12.14 1.03
CA GLN A 63 -3.81 11.78 2.44
C GLN A 63 -3.52 10.29 2.65
N VAL A 64 -4.14 9.40 1.86
CA VAL A 64 -3.84 7.95 1.92
C VAL A 64 -2.36 7.71 1.64
N LEU A 65 -1.83 8.29 0.57
CA LEU A 65 -0.44 8.13 0.17
C LEU A 65 0.52 8.61 1.26
N ARG A 66 0.21 9.71 1.96
CA ARG A 66 1.03 10.15 3.10
C ARG A 66 1.09 9.10 4.21
N VAL A 67 -0.04 8.50 4.57
CA VAL A 67 -0.10 7.46 5.61
C VAL A 67 0.64 6.20 5.15
N VAL A 68 0.45 5.79 3.90
CA VAL A 68 1.16 4.66 3.30
C VAL A 68 2.67 4.90 3.29
N ASN A 69 3.14 6.08 2.89
CA ASN A 69 4.56 6.40 2.82
C ASN A 69 5.21 6.44 4.21
N GLN A 70 4.51 6.96 5.22
CA GLN A 70 5.00 6.91 6.60
C GLN A 70 5.17 5.45 7.06
N LEU A 71 4.15 4.62 6.85
CA LEU A 71 4.19 3.21 7.24
C LEU A 71 5.24 2.42 6.43
N GLN A 72 5.43 2.77 5.16
CA GLN A 72 6.47 2.20 4.30
C GLN A 72 7.87 2.49 4.87
N GLN A 73 8.13 3.71 5.36
CA GLN A 73 9.41 4.04 5.99
C GLN A 73 9.61 3.27 7.31
N GLU A 74 8.57 3.15 8.12
CA GLU A 74 8.61 2.38 9.37
C GLU A 74 8.94 0.89 9.11
N THR A 75 8.30 0.28 8.11
CA THR A 75 8.53 -1.12 7.72
C THR A 75 9.87 -1.31 6.99
N GLU A 76 10.35 -0.33 6.23
CA GLU A 76 11.69 -0.34 5.64
C GLU A 76 12.76 -0.39 6.73
N GLN A 77 12.61 0.42 7.77
CA GLN A 77 13.53 0.43 8.91
C GLN A 77 13.51 -0.93 9.63
N LYS A 78 12.33 -1.45 9.96
CA LYS A 78 12.20 -2.76 10.62
C LYS A 78 12.77 -3.89 9.78
N TYR A 79 12.57 -3.86 8.46
CA TYR A 79 13.17 -4.83 7.54
C TYR A 79 14.70 -4.73 7.51
N SER A 80 15.25 -3.52 7.49
CA SER A 80 16.70 -3.31 7.61
C SER A 80 17.22 -3.87 8.93
N GLU A 81 16.58 -3.57 10.05
CA GLU A 81 16.98 -4.06 11.37
C GLU A 81 16.90 -5.60 11.47
N ALA A 82 15.81 -6.21 10.98
CA ALA A 82 15.61 -7.65 10.99
C ALA A 82 16.62 -8.41 10.12
N THR A 83 17.21 -7.75 9.12
CA THR A 83 18.28 -8.29 8.28
C THR A 83 19.68 -7.91 8.74
N GLY A 84 19.83 -7.18 9.86
CA GLY A 84 21.13 -6.69 10.33
C GLY A 84 21.75 -5.66 9.38
N ASN A 85 20.92 -4.83 8.75
CA ASN A 85 21.25 -3.86 7.70
C ASN A 85 21.81 -4.50 6.42
N ALA A 86 21.42 -5.75 6.14
CA ALA A 86 21.88 -6.52 4.99
C ALA A 86 20.71 -7.00 4.11
N THR A 87 19.75 -6.09 3.84
CA THR A 87 18.53 -6.38 3.06
C THR A 87 18.85 -7.00 1.69
N GLU A 88 19.82 -6.44 0.95
CA GLU A 88 20.23 -6.98 -0.35
C GLU A 88 20.76 -8.42 -0.27
N GLN A 89 21.56 -8.72 0.77
CA GLN A 89 22.09 -10.06 0.98
C GLN A 89 21.01 -11.05 1.42
N PHE A 90 20.00 -10.56 2.15
CA PHE A 90 18.83 -11.35 2.49
C PHE A 90 17.98 -11.66 1.26
N GLU A 91 17.72 -10.67 0.39
CA GLU A 91 16.95 -10.85 -0.85
C GLU A 91 17.65 -11.77 -1.85
N ALA A 92 18.99 -11.79 -1.86
CA ALA A 92 19.77 -12.68 -2.72
C ALA A 92 19.74 -14.16 -2.27
N LYS A 93 19.19 -14.50 -1.10
CA LYS A 93 19.02 -15.89 -0.66
C LYS A 93 17.84 -16.54 -1.38
N GLU A 94 17.91 -17.86 -1.58
CA GLU A 94 16.75 -18.66 -2.00
C GLU A 94 15.57 -18.51 -1.02
N ILE A 95 14.34 -18.68 -1.52
CA ILE A 95 13.11 -18.49 -0.73
C ILE A 95 13.12 -19.39 0.51
N GLU A 96 13.52 -20.66 0.40
CA GLU A 96 13.56 -21.59 1.53
C GLU A 96 14.52 -21.11 2.63
N LYS A 97 15.60 -20.40 2.25
CA LYS A 97 16.54 -19.81 3.20
C LYS A 97 15.99 -18.52 3.80
N GLN A 98 15.20 -17.75 3.07
CA GLN A 98 14.52 -16.57 3.62
C GLN A 98 13.47 -16.98 4.66
N LEU A 99 12.71 -18.05 4.40
CA LEU A 99 11.68 -18.58 5.31
C LEU A 99 12.25 -19.10 6.65
N GLN A 100 13.56 -19.37 6.74
CA GLN A 100 14.23 -19.70 8.01
C GLN A 100 14.39 -18.49 8.95
N PHE A 101 14.18 -17.27 8.45
CA PHE A 101 14.24 -16.03 9.21
C PHE A 101 12.86 -15.35 9.17
N PRO A 102 11.87 -15.86 9.93
CA PRO A 102 10.48 -15.43 9.82
C PRO A 102 10.34 -13.92 10.02
N ALA A 103 10.96 -13.32 11.05
CA ALA A 103 10.88 -11.88 11.28
C ALA A 103 11.32 -11.05 10.06
N ALA A 104 12.51 -11.32 9.50
CA ALA A 104 13.00 -10.62 8.31
C ALA A 104 12.12 -10.86 7.07
N TYR A 105 11.55 -12.05 6.95
CA TYR A 105 10.64 -12.38 5.86
C TYR A 105 9.30 -11.62 5.98
N HIS A 106 8.70 -11.55 7.17
CA HIS A 106 7.47 -10.80 7.41
C HIS A 106 7.67 -9.30 7.16
N GLU A 107 8.73 -8.71 7.71
CA GLU A 107 9.04 -7.28 7.49
C GLU A 107 9.31 -6.97 6.00
N LYS A 108 9.95 -7.89 5.27
CA LYS A 108 10.10 -7.79 3.80
C LYS A 108 8.75 -7.73 3.11
N ILE A 109 7.83 -8.63 3.45
CA ILE A 109 6.50 -8.68 2.83
C ILE A 109 5.73 -7.40 3.12
N ASP A 110 5.76 -6.91 4.35
CA ASP A 110 5.08 -5.66 4.74
C ASP A 110 5.64 -4.46 3.96
N TYR A 111 6.96 -4.30 3.92
CA TYR A 111 7.62 -3.23 3.16
C TYR A 111 7.27 -3.28 1.68
N LYS A 112 7.41 -4.45 1.03
CA LYS A 112 7.14 -4.60 -0.41
C LYS A 112 5.65 -4.39 -0.72
N SER A 113 4.75 -4.78 0.18
CA SER A 113 3.30 -4.55 0.06
C SER A 113 2.98 -3.07 0.09
N LEU A 114 3.52 -2.33 1.07
CA LEU A 114 3.33 -0.88 1.18
C LEU A 114 3.95 -0.12 0.02
N HIS A 115 5.12 -0.54 -0.44
CA HIS A 115 5.74 0.01 -1.66
C HIS A 115 4.85 -0.19 -2.90
N LYS A 116 4.20 -1.35 -3.03
CA LYS A 116 3.29 -1.58 -4.15
C LYS A 116 2.03 -0.72 -4.05
N ILE A 117 1.50 -0.51 -2.83
CA ILE A 117 0.36 0.37 -2.60
C ILE A 117 0.70 1.83 -2.93
N SER A 118 1.88 2.33 -2.51
CA SER A 118 2.30 3.70 -2.84
C SER A 118 2.40 3.92 -4.35
N LEU A 119 3.00 2.98 -5.10
CA LEU A 119 3.05 3.04 -6.56
C LEU A 119 1.65 3.09 -7.20
N ASN A 120 0.70 2.28 -6.71
CA ASN A 120 -0.67 2.29 -7.24
C ASN A 120 -1.37 3.63 -6.96
N LEU A 121 -1.13 4.24 -5.80
CA LEU A 121 -1.70 5.52 -5.41
C LEU A 121 -1.10 6.69 -6.21
N GLU A 122 0.21 6.67 -6.45
CA GLU A 122 0.90 7.64 -7.31
C GLU A 122 0.38 7.56 -8.75
N GLU A 123 0.19 6.36 -9.30
CA GLU A 123 -0.41 6.17 -10.62
C GLU A 123 -1.86 6.70 -10.65
N ALA A 124 -2.67 6.42 -9.62
CA ALA A 124 -4.03 6.94 -9.53
C ALA A 124 -4.09 8.48 -9.46
N GLN A 125 -3.17 9.11 -8.73
CA GLN A 125 -3.07 10.58 -8.67
C GLN A 125 -2.64 11.19 -10.00
N SER A 126 -1.70 10.56 -10.71
CA SER A 126 -1.28 10.99 -12.04
C SER A 126 -2.45 10.99 -13.01
N LEU A 127 -3.30 9.95 -12.98
CA LEU A 127 -4.50 9.84 -13.80
C LEU A 127 -5.59 10.86 -13.48
N LEU A 128 -5.59 11.44 -12.28
CA LEU A 128 -6.51 12.53 -11.90
C LEU A 128 -5.99 13.92 -12.28
N SER A 129 -4.70 14.03 -12.60
CA SER A 129 -4.04 15.28 -12.94
C SER A 129 -3.98 15.53 -14.46
N HIS A 130 -4.54 14.62 -15.26
CA HIS A 130 -4.59 14.61 -16.73
C HIS A 130 -6.03 14.49 -17.23
#